data_AF-H1KU48-F1
#
_entry.id   AF-H1KU48-F1
#
_cell.length_a   1.000
_cell.length_b   1.000
_cell.length_c   1.000
_cell.angle_alpha   90.00
_cell.angle_beta   90.00
_cell.angle_gamma   90.00
#
_symmetry.space_group_name_H-M   'P 1'
#
loop_
_entity.id
_entity.type
_entity.pdbx_description
1 polymer ?
#
loop_
_entity_poly.entity_id
_entity_poly.type
_entity_poly.pdbx_seq_one_letter_code
_entity_poly.pdbx_strand_id
1 'polypeptide(L)' 'MPTVPADEDTLTRAIIALASEYGRYGYRRVTALLQAAGWQVGKDRVQRIWRREVT' A
#
# COMPACT_ATOMS: atom_id res chain seq x y z
N MET A 1 -20.04 -11.51 -6.80
CA MET A 1 -20.00 -10.13 -7.34
C MET A 1 -18.62 -9.56 -7.07
N PRO A 2 -17.91 -8.93 -8.03
CA PRO A 2 -16.59 -8.38 -7.74
C PRO A 2 -16.74 -6.97 -7.17
N THR A 3 -16.75 -6.85 -5.85
CA THR A 3 -16.73 -5.59 -5.09
C THR A 3 -15.30 -5.04 -5.03
N VAL A 4 -14.70 -4.72 -6.16
CA VAL A 4 -13.28 -4.32 -6.26
C VAL A 4 -12.98 -2.82 -5.94
N PRO A 5 -13.93 -1.86 -5.86
CA PRO A 5 -13.55 -0.47 -5.54
C PRO A 5 -13.11 -0.26 -4.09
N ALA A 6 -13.77 -0.92 -3.13
CA ALA A 6 -13.52 -0.70 -1.70
C ALA A 6 -12.14 -1.19 -1.25
N ASP A 7 -11.65 -2.26 -1.87
CA ASP A 7 -10.33 -2.82 -1.56
C ASP A 7 -9.18 -1.91 -2.02
N GLU A 8 -9.37 -1.15 -3.12
CA GLU A 8 -8.34 -0.25 -3.62
C GLU A 8 -8.22 1.03 -2.80
N ASP A 9 -9.34 1.61 -2.37
CA ASP A 9 -9.34 2.76 -1.46
C ASP A 9 -8.77 2.38 -0.09
N THR A 10 -9.13 1.19 0.42
CA THR A 10 -8.60 0.69 1.70
C THR A 10 -7.10 0.43 1.61
N LEU A 11 -6.65 -0.17 0.50
CA LEU A 11 -5.22 -0.36 0.23
C LEU A 11 -4.47 0.97 0.15
N THR A 12 -5.04 1.96 -0.52
CA THR A 12 -4.43 3.30 -0.66
C THR A 12 -4.29 3.97 0.70
N ARG A 13 -5.34 3.95 1.53
CA ARG A 13 -5.29 4.48 2.90
C ARG A 13 -4.28 3.76 3.77
N ALA A 14 -4.21 2.43 3.68
CA ALA A 14 -3.22 1.64 4.41
C ALA A 14 -1.79 1.98 3.97
N ILE A 15 -1.56 2.14 2.66
CA ILE A 15 -0.26 2.56 2.12
C ILE A 15 0.11 3.96 2.63
N ILE A 16 -0.80 4.94 2.61
CA ILE A 16 -0.55 6.31 3.07
C ILE A 16 -0.26 6.35 4.58
N ALA A 17 -1.02 5.61 5.38
CA ALA A 17 -0.81 5.49 6.82
C ALA A 17 0.58 4.90 7.13
N LEU A 18 0.92 3.78 6.47
CA LEU A 18 2.24 3.15 6.60
C LEU A 18 3.36 4.02 6.03
N ALA A 19 3.11 4.77 4.95
CA ALA A 19 4.07 5.72 4.41
C ALA A 19 4.39 6.85 5.40
N SER A 20 3.38 7.33 6.12
CA SER A 20 3.54 8.37 7.13
C SER A 20 4.28 7.85 8.38
N GLU A 21 3.97 6.63 8.81
CA GLU A 21 4.61 5.99 9.97
C GLU A 21 6.06 5.54 9.68
N TYR A 22 6.30 5.02 8.46
CA TYR A 22 7.58 4.44 8.05
C TYR A 22 8.32 5.27 7.00
N GLY A 23 8.05 6.57 6.86
CA GLY A 23 8.50 7.41 5.72
C GLY A 23 9.99 7.39 5.38
N ARG A 24 10.88 6.98 6.29
CA ARG A 24 12.31 6.74 6.01
C ARG A 24 12.62 5.41 5.33
N TYR A 25 11.74 4.42 5.43
CA TYR A 25 11.99 3.03 5.00
C TYR A 25 11.47 2.70 3.60
N GLY A 26 10.80 3.64 2.93
CA GLY A 26 10.36 3.52 1.54
C GLY A 26 9.34 2.40 1.27
N TYR A 27 8.86 2.34 0.02
CA TYR A 27 7.75 1.47 -0.39
C TYR A 27 8.01 -0.04 -0.21
N ARG A 28 9.29 -0.48 -0.16
CA ARG A 28 9.66 -1.89 0.05
C ARG A 28 9.25 -2.37 1.44
N ARG A 29 9.43 -1.54 2.48
CA ARG A 29 9.03 -1.87 3.86
C ARG A 29 7.51 -1.93 3.99
N VAL A 30 6.82 -0.96 3.39
CA VAL A 30 5.35 -0.94 3.33
C VAL A 30 4.79 -2.18 2.62
N THR A 31 5.41 -2.62 1.53
CA THR A 31 5.02 -3.87 0.84
C THR A 31 5.12 -5.09 1.77
N ALA A 32 6.20 -5.21 2.54
CA ALA A 32 6.38 -6.31 3.48
C ALA A 32 5.36 -6.28 4.63
N LEU A 33 5.03 -5.09 5.14
CA LEU A 33 4.02 -4.92 6.20
C LEU A 33 2.62 -5.28 5.70
N LEU A 34 2.27 -4.90 4.48
CA LEU A 34 1.00 -5.28 3.86
C LEU A 34 0.89 -6.80 3.68
N GLN A 35 1.95 -7.44 3.18
CA GLN A 35 1.98 -8.90 3.06
C GLN A 35 1.89 -9.61 4.42
N ALA A 36 2.59 -9.11 5.44
CA ALA A 36 2.51 -9.64 6.80
C ALA A 36 1.11 -9.46 7.42
N ALA A 37 0.40 -8.40 7.05
CA ALA A 37 -0.99 -8.16 7.41
C ALA A 37 -2.00 -8.97 6.58
N GLY A 38 -1.54 -9.89 5.72
CA GLY A 38 -2.39 -10.78 4.92
C GLY A 38 -2.91 -10.17 3.61
N TRP A 39 -2.43 -8.99 3.22
CA TRP A 39 -2.83 -8.37 1.96
C TRP A 39 -2.13 -9.04 0.78
N GLN A 40 -2.91 -9.55 -0.18
CA GLN A 40 -2.42 -10.10 -1.44
C GLN A 40 -2.10 -8.99 -2.44
N VAL A 41 -1.13 -8.13 -2.11
CA VAL A 41 -0.73 -6.99 -2.95
C VAL A 41 0.67 -7.16 -3.50
N GLY A 42 0.80 -6.97 -4.82
CA GLY A 42 2.07 -6.99 -5.52
C GLY A 42 2.87 -5.71 -5.26
N LYS A 43 4.19 -5.85 -5.26
CA LYS A 43 5.15 -4.73 -5.12
C LYS A 43 4.90 -3.62 -6.15
N ASP A 44 4.52 -3.97 -7.38
CA ASP A 44 4.25 -2.99 -8.44
C ASP A 44 3.01 -2.13 -8.15
N ARG A 45 1.98 -2.70 -7.53
CA ARG A 45 0.76 -1.96 -7.16
C ARG A 45 1.07 -0.96 -6.05
N VAL A 46 1.80 -1.41 -5.02
CA VAL A 46 2.27 -0.54 -3.93
C VAL A 46 3.16 0.57 -4.49
N GLN A 47 4.08 0.25 -5.39
CA GLN A 47 4.96 1.26 -6.00
C GLN A 47 4.19 2.30 -6.82
N ARG A 48 3.13 1.88 -7.54
CA ARG A 48 2.31 2.78 -8.35
C ARG A 48 1.55 3.78 -7.47
N ILE A 49 0.92 3.31 -6.39
CA ILE A 49 0.23 4.16 -5.40
C ILE A 49 1.25 5.06 -4.69
N TRP A 50 2.39 4.51 -4.28
CA TRP A 50 3.45 5.27 -3.64
C TRP A 50 3.95 6.44 -4.49
N ARG A 51 4.20 6.23 -5.79
CA ARG A 51 4.63 7.32 -6.68
C ARG A 51 3.56 8.39 -6.85
N ARG A 52 2.28 8.02 -6.76
CA ARG A 52 1.14 8.93 -6.98
C ARG A 52 0.81 9.77 -5.74
N GLU A 53 0.91 9.18 -4.55
CA GLU A 53 0.41 9.77 -3.30
C GLU A 53 1.50 10.21 -2.31
N VAL A 54 2.73 9.66 -2.41
CA VAL A 54 3.79 9.87 -1.39
C VAL A 54 4.98 10.70 -1.91
N THR A 55 5.07 10.93 -3.23
CA THR A 55 6.12 11.81 -3.83
C THR A 55 5.79 13.27 -3.61
#